data_AF-Q023X0-F1
#
_entry.id   AF-Q023X0-F1
#
_cell.length_a   1.000
_cell.length_b   1.000
_cell.length_c   1.000
_cell.angle_alpha   90.00
_cell.angle_beta   90.00
_cell.angle_gamma   90.00
#
_symmetry.space_group_name_H-M   'P 1'
#
loop_
_entity.id
_entity.type
_entity.pdbx_description
1 polymer ?
#
loop_
_entity_poly.entity_id
_entity_poly.type
_entity_poly.pdbx_seq_one_letter_code
_entity_poly.pdbx_strand_id
1 'polypeptide(L)'
;MTFDDLRARLISNLRLRVRSGEVTERSLARLTGVSQPHLHHILKGKRKLSLEMADLILRRLDMSVVDLLSPEELRERRPHR
;
A
#
# COMPACT_ATOMS: atom_id res chain seq x y z
N MET A 1 1.60 10.16 -12.89
CA MET A 1 1.78 9.20 -11.77
C MET A 1 3.24 8.79 -11.67
N THR A 2 3.78 8.83 -10.46
CA THR A 2 5.13 8.45 -10.05
C THR A 2 5.10 7.28 -9.06
N PHE A 3 6.25 6.69 -8.74
CA PHE A 3 6.34 5.66 -7.70
C PHE A 3 6.00 6.18 -6.30
N ASP A 4 6.26 7.46 -6.01
CA ASP A 4 5.87 8.06 -4.74
C ASP A 4 4.35 8.23 -4.63
N ASP A 5 3.65 8.47 -5.74
CA ASP A 5 2.18 8.47 -5.77
C ASP A 5 1.62 7.08 -5.41
N LEU A 6 2.13 6.02 -6.05
CA LEU A 6 1.73 4.63 -5.76
C LEU A 6 2.00 4.27 -4.29
N ARG A 7 3.16 4.67 -3.76
CA ARG A 7 3.51 4.47 -2.35
C ARG A 7 2.52 5.16 -1.41
N ALA A 8 2.16 6.42 -1.70
CA ALA A 8 1.21 7.17 -0.90
C ALA A 8 -0.19 6.54 -0.93
N ARG A 9 -0.61 6.02 -2.09
CA ARG A 9 -1.88 5.30 -2.25
C ARG A 9 -1.89 3.96 -1.53
N LEU A 10 -0.79 3.20 -1.60
CA LEU A 10 -0.66 1.96 -0.81
C LEU A 10 -0.76 2.26 0.69
N ILE A 11 -0.06 3.28 1.20
CA ILE A 11 -0.18 3.68 2.61
C ILE A 11 -1.63 4.05 2.96
N SER A 12 -2.32 4.77 2.08
CA SER A 12 -3.72 5.15 2.29
C SER A 12 -4.66 3.95 2.30
N ASN A 13 -4.45 2.98 1.40
CA ASN A 13 -5.18 1.71 1.38
C ASN A 13 -4.96 0.93 2.68
N LEU A 14 -3.70 0.76 3.12
CA LEU A 14 -3.38 0.07 4.37
C LEU A 14 -4.01 0.73 5.59
N ARG A 15 -3.99 2.07 5.66
CA ARG A 15 -4.68 2.82 6.72
C ARG A 15 -6.19 2.54 6.71
N LEU A 16 -6.82 2.47 5.54
CA LEU A 16 -8.25 2.16 5.45
C LEU A 16 -8.55 0.75 5.95
N ARG A 17 -7.80 -0.26 5.50
CA ARG A 17 -7.96 -1.65 5.96
C ARG A 17 -7.78 -1.76 7.48
N VAL A 18 -6.76 -1.10 8.03
CA VAL A 18 -6.52 -1.06 9.49
C VAL A 18 -7.70 -0.40 10.24
N ARG A 19 -8.19 0.76 9.77
CA ARG A 19 -9.34 1.43 10.40
C ARG A 19 -10.62 0.61 10.32
N SER A 20 -10.82 -0.13 9.23
CA SER A 20 -11.99 -1.00 9.04
C SER A 20 -11.92 -2.30 9.84
N GLY A 21 -10.76 -2.63 10.40
CA GLY A 21 -10.54 -3.90 11.11
C GLY A 21 -10.24 -5.10 10.21
N GLU A 22 -10.20 -4.93 8.89
CA GLU A 22 -9.86 -5.98 7.92
C GLU A 22 -8.47 -6.57 8.18
N VAL A 23 -7.51 -5.72 8.58
CA VAL A 23 -6.17 -6.13 9.02
C VAL A 23 -5.77 -5.34 10.26
N THR A 24 -4.81 -5.85 11.04
CA THR A 24 -4.22 -5.12 12.17
C THR A 24 -2.80 -4.68 11.85
N GLU A 25 -2.32 -3.58 12.46
CA GLU A 25 -0.91 -3.18 12.35
C GLU A 25 0.02 -4.32 12.78
N ARG A 26 -0.34 -5.08 13.83
CA ARG A 26 0.44 -6.23 14.29
C ARG A 26 0.53 -7.33 13.22
N SER A 27 -0.59 -7.66 12.56
CA SER A 27 -0.60 -8.66 11.49
C SER A 27 0.25 -8.23 10.30
N LEU A 28 0.14 -6.96 9.88
CA LEU A 28 0.96 -6.39 8.81
C LEU A 28 2.45 -6.37 9.15
N ALA A 29 2.81 -6.07 10.40
CA ALA A 29 4.19 -6.06 10.87
C ALA A 29 4.78 -7.47 10.82
N ARG A 30 4.04 -8.48 11.30
CA ARG A 30 4.43 -9.89 11.19
C ARG A 30 4.57 -10.34 9.73
N LEU A 31 3.66 -9.92 8.84
CA LEU A 31 3.69 -10.26 7.42
C LEU A 31 4.91 -9.67 6.68
N THR A 32 5.38 -8.51 7.13
CA THR A 32 6.50 -7.78 6.52
C THR A 32 7.85 -8.00 7.21
N GLY A 33 7.87 -8.73 8.33
CA GLY A 33 9.08 -8.99 9.10
C GLY A 33 9.63 -7.77 9.85
N VAL A 34 8.89 -6.66 9.91
CA VAL A 34 9.30 -5.46 10.66
C VAL A 34 8.61 -5.40 12.02
N SER A 35 9.16 -4.59 12.92
CA SER A 35 8.51 -4.36 14.21
C SER A 35 7.21 -3.57 14.05
N GLN A 36 6.22 -3.86 14.90
CA GLN A 36 4.96 -3.11 14.93
C GLN A 36 5.18 -1.58 15.08
N PRO A 37 6.10 -1.08 15.95
CA PRO A 37 6.40 0.35 16.01
C PRO A 37 6.95 0.93 14.70
N HIS A 38 7.75 0.16 13.96
CA HIS A 38 8.26 0.60 12.66
C HIS A 38 7.13 0.75 11.65
N LEU A 39 6.25 -0.25 11.55
CA LEU A 39 5.07 -0.17 10.70
C LEU A 39 4.15 0.98 11.12
N HIS A 40 3.91 1.17 12.41
CA HIS A 40 3.11 2.27 12.93
C HIS A 40 3.65 3.63 12.47
N HIS A 41 4.97 3.82 12.49
CA HIS A 41 5.59 5.04 11.99
C HIS A 41 5.45 5.22 10.47
N ILE A 42 5.52 4.14 9.69
CA ILE A 42 5.22 4.17 8.26
C ILE A 42 3.77 4.60 8.03
N LEU A 43 2.83 3.95 8.72
CA LEU A 43 1.39 4.27 8.61
C LEU A 43 1.07 5.67 9.13
N LYS A 44 1.85 6.27 10.04
CA LYS A 44 1.72 7.68 10.40
C LYS A 44 2.46 8.65 9.48
N GLY A 45 3.22 8.16 8.49
CA GLY A 45 4.02 8.98 7.59
C GLY A 45 5.31 9.53 8.24
N LYS A 46 5.67 9.06 9.44
CA LYS A 46 6.93 9.42 10.13
C LYS A 46 8.15 8.71 9.55
N ARG A 47 7.94 7.63 8.79
CA ARG A 47 8.98 6.86 8.08
C ARG A 47 8.50 6.54 6.67
N LYS A 48 9.42 6.50 5.72
CA LYS A 48 9.11 6.14 4.33
C LYS A 48 8.95 4.62 4.23
N LEU A 49 7.91 4.17 3.52
CA LEU A 49 7.78 2.76 3.12
C LEU A 49 8.81 2.46 2.04
N SER A 50 9.70 1.48 2.22
CA SER A 50 10.65 1.08 1.17
C SER A 50 9.92 0.39 0.00
N LEU A 51 10.54 0.35 -1.18
CA LEU A 51 9.96 -0.33 -2.34
C LEU A 51 9.86 -1.85 -2.11
N GLU A 52 10.90 -2.46 -1.53
CA GLU A 52 10.91 -3.90 -1.20
C GLU A 52 9.78 -4.26 -0.24
N MET A 53 9.52 -3.43 0.78
CA MET A 53 8.40 -3.63 1.69
C MET A 53 7.06 -3.41 0.99
N ALA A 54 6.95 -2.43 0.09
CA ALA A 54 5.74 -2.20 -0.69
C ALA A 54 5.39 -3.43 -1.55
N ASP A 55 6.38 -4.00 -2.25
CA ASP A 55 6.22 -5.21 -3.06
C ASP A 55 5.80 -6.42 -2.21
N LEU A 56 6.43 -6.59 -1.04
CA LEU A 56 6.08 -7.66 -0.11
C LEU A 56 4.64 -7.52 0.38
N ILE A 57 4.21 -6.31 0.75
CA ILE A 57 2.84 -6.04 1.19
C ILE A 57 1.84 -6.35 0.08
N LEU A 58 2.10 -5.86 -1.14
CA LEU A 58 1.23 -6.10 -2.30
C LEU A 58 1.04 -7.60 -2.54
N ARG A 59 2.14 -8.37 -2.61
CA ARG A 59 2.09 -9.83 -2.78
C ARG A 59 1.33 -10.54 -1.66
N ARG A 60 1.48 -10.09 -0.41
CA ARG A 60 0.83 -10.73 0.75
C ARG A 60 -0.66 -10.42 0.87
N LEU A 61 -1.10 -9.29 0.34
CA LEU A 61 -2.50 -8.88 0.31
C LEU A 61 -3.20 -9.30 -1.00
N ASP A 62 -2.53 -10.08 -1.85
CA ASP A 62 -2.98 -10.44 -3.19
C ASP A 62 -3.40 -9.22 -4.02
N MET A 63 -2.60 -8.16 -3.92
CA MET A 63 -2.79 -6.90 -4.64
C MET A 63 -1.71 -6.69 -5.68
N SER A 64 -2.10 -6.08 -6.79
CA SER A 64 -1.22 -5.52 -7.81
C SER A 64 -1.15 -4.00 -7.69
N VAL A 65 -0.19 -3.39 -8.39
CA VAL A 65 -0.13 -1.92 -8.51
C VAL A 65 -1.33 -1.32 -9.23
N VAL A 66 -2.06 -2.12 -10.03
CA VAL A 66 -3.26 -1.69 -10.74
C VAL A 66 -4.41 -1.43 -9.77
N ASP A 67 -4.47 -2.17 -8.66
CA ASP A 67 -5.48 -2.01 -7.60
C ASP A 67 -5.31 -0.71 -6.80
N LEU A 68 -4.19 0.01 -7.02
CA LEU A 68 -3.93 1.33 -6.45
C LEU A 68 -4.33 2.48 -7.38
N LEU A 69 -4.79 2.19 -8.60
CA LEU A 69 -5.16 3.20 -9.60
C LEU A 69 -6.63 3.61 -9.43
N SER A 70 -6.93 4.86 -9.78
CA SER A 70 -8.33 5.28 -9.88
C SER A 70 -8.97 4.70 -11.16
N PRO A 71 -10.30 4.53 -11.18
CA PRO A 71 -11.01 4.09 -12.39
C PRO A 71 -10.74 4.99 -13.61
N GLU A 72 -10.54 6.29 -13.40
CA GLU A 72 -10.25 7.28 -14.45
C GLU A 72 -8.88 7.02 -15.08
N GLU A 73 -7.86 6.80 -14.27
CA GLU A 73 -6.49 6.51 -14.73
C GLU A 73 -6.39 5.18 -15.49
N LEU A 74 -7.25 4.22 -15.15
CA LEU A 74 -7.35 2.96 -15.87
C LEU A 74 -8.01 3.14 -17.26
N ARG A 75 -8.91 4.13 -17.39
CA ARG A 75 -9.59 4.46 -18.66
C ARG A 75 -8.70 5.27 -19.61
N GLU A 76 -7.92 6.22 -19.09
CA GLU A 76 -7.01 7.06 -19.90
C GLU A 76 -5.90 6.28 -20.61
N ARG A 77 -5.61 5.04 -20.16
CA ARG A 77 -4.62 4.15 -20.78
C ARG A 77 -5.18 3.18 -21.83
N ARG A 78 -6.46 3.26 -22.17
CA ARG A 78 -6.96 2.58 -23.38
C ARG A 78 -6.76 3.52 -24.57
N PRO A 79 -5.72 3.34 -25.42
CA PRO A 79 -5.74 4.02 -26.71
C PRO A 79 -7.03 3.58 -27.41
N HIS A 80 -7.74 4.57 -27.94
CA HIS A 80 -8.81 4.32 -28.90
C HIS A 80 -8.30 3.30 -29.93
N ARG A 81 -8.86 2.09 -29.86
CA ARG A 81 -8.70 1.09 -30.91
C ARG A 81 -9.63 1.45 -32.05
#